data_AF-A0A804MK90-F1
#
_entry.id   AF-A0A804MK90-F1
#
_cell.length_a   1.000
_cell.length_b   1.000
_cell.length_c   1.000
_cell.angle_alpha   90.00
_cell.angle_beta   90.00
_cell.angle_gamma   90.00
#
_symmetry.space_group_name_H-M   'P 1'
#
loop_
_entity.id
_entity.type
_entity.pdbx_description
1 polymer ?
#
loop_
_entity_poly.entity_id
_entity_poly.type
_entity_poly.pdbx_seq_one_letter_code
_entity_poly.pdbx_strand_id
1 'polypeptide(L)'
;MGISKVTGISATAFLVTSVGLYQLGMRIIVLPFLATSIVASVVTVASHDAINLPWILGKNSVGRFPLWSVILFGPFLTLARTYAMVKRYMRKESVYDKIVDGLYLGGWPFLLKHLPPGNPSVIDCTCELPRISFVPADEYLCLATWDTRAPTPYQIEKAARWACGKRSEGKPVYVHCAFVY
;
A
#
# COMPACT_ATOMS: atom_id res chain seq x y z
N MET A 1 9.35 2.45 12.42
CA MET A 1 8.32 3.36 12.96
C MET A 1 7.00 2.96 12.31
N GLY A 2 5.92 2.78 13.08
CA GLY A 2 4.61 2.41 12.52
C GLY A 2 4.03 3.51 11.64
N ILE A 3 3.22 3.13 10.65
CA ILE A 3 2.62 4.08 9.69
C ILE A 3 1.82 5.18 10.38
N SER A 4 1.08 4.84 11.44
CA SER A 4 0.28 5.79 12.25
C SER A 4 1.13 6.88 12.90
N LYS A 5 2.37 6.57 13.32
CA LYS A 5 3.28 7.58 13.89
C LYS A 5 3.78 8.54 12.82
N VAL A 6 4.12 8.02 11.65
CA VAL A 6 4.60 8.84 10.52
C VAL A 6 3.50 9.79 10.07
N THR A 7 2.29 9.26 9.82
CA THR A 7 1.15 10.08 9.38
C THR A 7 0.67 11.05 10.46
N GLY A 8 0.77 10.69 11.74
CA GLY A 8 0.43 11.59 12.86
C GLY A 8 1.37 12.78 13.01
N ILE A 9 2.68 12.57 12.80
CA ILE A 9 3.66 13.66 12.75
C ILE A 9 3.36 14.57 11.56
N SER A 10 3.13 14.00 10.38
CA SER A 10 2.78 14.78 9.19
C SER A 10 1.48 15.57 9.38
N ALA A 11 0.45 14.97 9.98
CA ALA A 11 -0.82 15.61 10.26
C ALA A 11 -0.65 16.85 11.16
N THR A 12 0.10 16.70 12.24
CA THR A 12 0.41 17.79 13.18
C THR A 12 1.23 18.89 12.51
N ALA A 13 2.28 18.52 11.75
CA ALA A 13 3.11 19.48 11.04
C ALA A 13 2.29 20.32 10.05
N PHE A 14 1.47 19.69 9.22
CA PHE A 14 0.60 20.40 8.28
C PHE A 14 -0.46 21.27 8.97
N LEU A 15 -0.98 20.83 10.13
CA LEU A 15 -1.91 21.65 10.92
C LEU A 15 -1.22 22.92 11.42
N VAL A 16 -0.07 22.79 12.06
CA VAL A 16 0.71 23.93 12.57
C VAL A 16 1.09 24.88 11.44
N THR A 17 1.55 24.36 10.31
CA THR A 17 1.84 25.18 9.12
C THR A 17 0.59 25.90 8.62
N SER A 18 -0.58 25.25 8.59
CA SER A 18 -1.83 25.89 8.15
C SER A 18 -2.24 27.06 9.06
N VAL A 19 -2.07 26.91 10.38
CA VAL A 19 -2.34 27.96 11.36
C VAL A 19 -1.34 29.12 11.21
N GLY A 20 -0.06 28.83 11.03
CA GLY A 20 0.96 29.86 10.78
C GLY A 20 0.71 30.64 9.50
N LEU A 21 0.38 29.96 8.40
CA LEU A 21 0.02 30.60 7.12
C LEU A 21 -1.23 31.48 7.24
N TYR A 22 -2.21 31.05 8.04
CA TYR A 22 -3.40 31.84 8.31
C TYR A 22 -3.07 33.14 9.05
N GLN A 23 -2.22 33.08 10.06
CA GLN A 23 -1.75 34.24 10.81
C GLN A 23 -0.96 35.22 9.94
N LEU A 24 -0.21 34.73 8.93
CA LEU A 24 0.50 35.54 7.95
C LEU A 24 -0.40 36.14 6.85
N GLY A 25 -1.73 35.91 6.91
CA GLY A 25 -2.69 36.42 5.92
C GLY A 25 -2.72 35.64 4.60
N MET A 26 -1.99 34.52 4.48
CA MET A 26 -1.85 33.72 3.25
C MET A 26 -3.02 32.75 3.03
N ARG A 27 -4.26 33.26 3.07
CA ARG A 27 -5.50 32.46 3.16
C ARG A 27 -5.68 31.40 2.05
N ILE A 28 -5.24 31.67 0.84
CA ILE A 28 -5.37 30.73 -0.30
C ILE A 28 -4.54 29.47 -0.07
N ILE A 29 -3.35 29.60 0.53
CA ILE A 29 -2.40 28.51 0.72
C ILE A 29 -2.75 27.69 1.99
N VAL A 30 -3.53 28.25 2.92
CA VAL A 30 -3.99 27.53 4.12
C VAL A 30 -4.80 26.28 3.78
N LEU A 31 -5.71 26.40 2.80
CA LEU A 31 -6.67 25.35 2.46
C LEU A 31 -6.02 24.00 2.11
N PRO A 32 -5.03 23.90 1.18
CA PRO A 32 -4.39 22.63 0.87
C PRO A 32 -3.63 22.02 2.05
N PHE A 33 -3.00 22.84 2.91
CA PHE A 33 -2.30 22.35 4.10
C PHE A 33 -3.28 21.79 5.14
N LEU A 34 -4.38 22.51 5.39
CA LEU A 34 -5.42 22.05 6.29
C LEU A 34 -6.09 20.77 5.78
N ALA A 35 -6.45 20.71 4.51
CA ALA A 35 -7.03 19.52 3.89
C ALA A 35 -6.09 18.31 4.01
N THR A 36 -4.80 18.49 3.73
CA THR A 36 -3.78 17.44 3.88
C THR A 36 -3.64 16.99 5.33
N SER A 37 -3.70 17.92 6.29
CA SER A 37 -3.69 17.60 7.72
C SER A 37 -4.88 16.74 8.14
N ILE A 38 -6.09 17.07 7.68
CA ILE A 38 -7.31 16.30 7.94
C ILE A 38 -7.17 14.88 7.37
N VAL A 39 -6.76 14.76 6.10
CA VAL A 39 -6.55 13.45 5.46
C VAL A 39 -5.50 12.62 6.20
N ALA A 40 -4.37 13.22 6.57
CA ALA A 40 -3.32 12.55 7.34
C ALA A 40 -3.81 12.12 8.73
N SER A 41 -4.65 12.93 9.38
CA SER A 41 -5.28 12.58 10.67
C SER A 41 -6.22 11.37 10.53
N VAL A 42 -7.04 11.35 9.49
CA VAL A 42 -7.93 10.22 9.18
C VAL A 42 -7.12 8.94 8.95
N VAL A 43 -6.04 9.01 8.17
CA VAL A 43 -5.15 7.86 7.95
C VAL A 43 -4.43 7.44 9.24
N THR A 44 -4.03 8.39 10.08
CA THR A 44 -3.42 8.12 11.39
C THR A 44 -4.34 7.30 12.28
N VAL A 45 -5.59 7.72 12.41
CA VAL A 45 -6.61 7.03 13.20
C VAL A 45 -6.91 5.66 12.59
N ALA A 46 -7.14 5.59 11.28
CA ALA A 46 -7.48 4.32 10.61
C ALA A 46 -6.36 3.29 10.65
N SER A 47 -5.09 3.71 10.68
CA SER A 47 -3.92 2.83 10.75
C SER A 47 -3.42 2.54 12.17
N HIS A 48 -4.03 3.16 13.18
CA HIS A 48 -3.69 2.92 14.58
C HIS A 48 -3.95 1.45 14.97
N ASP A 49 -3.09 0.89 15.85
CA ASP A 49 -3.13 -0.52 16.27
C ASP A 49 -4.51 -0.95 16.76
N ALA A 50 -5.12 -0.11 17.57
CA ALA A 50 -6.42 -0.36 18.19
C ALA A 50 -7.61 -0.28 17.20
N ILE A 51 -7.43 0.31 16.00
CA ILE A 51 -8.52 0.59 15.06
C ILE A 51 -8.37 -0.26 13.80
N ASN A 52 -7.21 -0.22 13.15
CA ASN A 52 -6.84 -1.08 12.02
C ASN A 52 -7.94 -1.23 10.94
N LEU A 53 -8.30 -0.13 10.27
CA LEU A 53 -9.31 -0.07 9.21
C LEU A 53 -8.67 0.14 7.81
N PRO A 54 -8.02 -0.88 7.21
CA PRO A 54 -7.34 -0.76 5.91
C PRO A 54 -8.29 -0.51 4.73
N TRP A 55 -9.58 -0.82 4.90
CA TRP A 55 -10.60 -0.61 3.86
C TRP A 55 -10.96 0.87 3.65
N ILE A 56 -10.53 1.80 4.51
CA ILE A 56 -10.86 3.23 4.39
C ILE A 56 -10.34 3.84 3.08
N LEU A 57 -9.27 3.29 2.51
CA LEU A 57 -8.73 3.74 1.22
C LEU A 57 -9.56 3.22 0.04
N GLY A 58 -10.54 2.34 0.26
CA GLY A 58 -11.43 1.86 -0.79
C GLY A 58 -10.79 0.94 -1.83
N LYS A 59 -9.59 0.40 -1.56
CA LYS A 59 -8.95 -0.56 -2.47
C LYS A 59 -9.83 -1.80 -2.62
N ASN A 60 -10.30 -2.05 -3.83
CA ASN A 60 -11.19 -3.17 -4.12
C ASN A 60 -10.43 -4.50 -4.24
N SER A 61 -11.16 -5.62 -4.38
CA SER A 61 -10.59 -6.96 -4.52
C SER A 61 -9.67 -7.12 -5.74
N VAL A 62 -9.84 -6.29 -6.76
CA VAL A 62 -9.04 -6.26 -8.00
C VAL A 62 -7.87 -5.26 -7.87
N GLY A 63 -7.64 -4.67 -6.70
CA GLY A 63 -6.51 -3.81 -6.38
C GLY A 63 -6.59 -2.40 -6.99
N ARG A 64 -7.79 -1.93 -7.31
CA ARG A 64 -8.03 -0.57 -7.83
C ARG A 64 -8.67 0.33 -6.79
N PHE A 65 -8.41 1.62 -6.93
CA PHE A 65 -9.02 2.67 -6.10
C PHE A 65 -10.20 3.32 -6.85
N PRO A 66 -11.35 3.53 -6.19
CA PRO A 66 -12.46 4.29 -6.75
C PRO A 66 -12.10 5.78 -6.83
N LEU A 67 -12.80 6.53 -7.68
CA LEU A 67 -12.50 7.94 -7.94
C LEU A 67 -12.53 8.80 -6.67
N TRP A 68 -13.49 8.56 -5.77
CA TRP A 68 -13.59 9.29 -4.49
C TRP A 68 -12.33 9.13 -3.64
N SER A 69 -11.72 7.94 -3.64
CA SER A 69 -10.49 7.66 -2.89
C SER A 69 -9.29 8.34 -3.52
N VAL A 70 -9.23 8.37 -4.85
CA VAL A 70 -8.17 9.10 -5.56
C VAL A 70 -8.26 10.60 -5.29
N ILE A 71 -9.47 11.18 -5.19
CA ILE A 71 -9.65 12.60 -4.87
C ILE A 71 -9.28 12.89 -3.42
N LEU A 72 -9.79 12.10 -2.47
CA LEU A 72 -9.61 12.35 -1.03
C LEU A 72 -8.20 11.98 -0.53
N PHE A 73 -7.72 10.79 -0.89
CA PHE A 73 -6.46 10.20 -0.44
C PHE A 73 -5.34 10.31 -1.48
N GLY A 74 -5.58 10.97 -2.61
CA GLY A 74 -4.62 11.10 -3.72
C GLY A 74 -3.20 11.48 -3.30
N PRO A 75 -3.00 12.54 -2.48
CA PRO A 75 -1.69 12.91 -1.98
C PRO A 75 -1.01 11.79 -1.18
N PHE A 76 -1.75 11.13 -0.29
CA PHE A 76 -1.25 10.01 0.51
C PHE A 76 -0.91 8.79 -0.35
N LEU A 77 -1.81 8.37 -1.24
CA LEU A 77 -1.60 7.23 -2.14
C LEU A 77 -0.42 7.46 -3.09
N THR A 78 -0.26 8.69 -3.59
CA THR A 78 0.87 9.07 -4.43
C THR A 78 2.17 9.03 -3.64
N LEU A 79 2.18 9.57 -2.42
CA LEU A 79 3.35 9.53 -1.55
C LEU A 79 3.75 8.10 -1.23
N ALA A 80 2.80 7.21 -0.90
CA ALA A 80 3.08 5.80 -0.64
C ALA A 80 3.73 5.09 -1.83
N ARG A 81 3.22 5.33 -3.05
CA ARG A 81 3.80 4.79 -4.30
C ARG A 81 5.21 5.33 -4.54
N THR A 82 5.39 6.64 -4.42
CA THR A 82 6.69 7.29 -4.63
C THR A 82 7.71 6.81 -3.61
N TYR A 83 7.31 6.70 -2.34
CA TYR A 83 8.16 6.17 -1.28
C TYR A 83 8.58 4.72 -1.55
N ALA A 84 7.65 3.86 -2.00
CA ALA A 84 7.95 2.50 -2.42
C ALA A 84 9.00 2.45 -3.55
N MET A 85 8.83 3.26 -4.58
CA MET A 85 9.75 3.35 -5.72
C MET A 85 11.13 3.88 -5.30
N VAL A 86 11.18 4.98 -4.54
CA VAL A 86 12.43 5.61 -4.09
C VAL A 86 13.21 4.67 -3.18
N LYS A 87 12.55 4.05 -2.20
CA LYS A 87 13.21 3.13 -1.26
C LYS A 87 13.78 1.91 -1.99
N ARG A 88 13.09 1.38 -3.00
CA ARG A 88 13.65 0.32 -3.85
C ARG A 88 14.88 0.81 -4.62
N TYR A 89 14.82 1.99 -5.23
CA TYR A 89 15.96 2.54 -5.98
C TYR A 89 17.20 2.72 -5.08
N MET A 90 17.00 3.17 -3.84
CA MET A 90 18.09 3.38 -2.89
C MET A 90 18.72 2.08 -2.38
N ARG A 91 17.94 1.01 -2.22
CA ARG A 91 18.38 -0.19 -1.50
C ARG A 91 19.17 -1.20 -2.32
N LYS A 92 19.13 -1.17 -3.66
CA LYS A 92 19.80 -2.16 -4.54
C LYS A 92 19.54 -3.65 -4.18
N GLU A 93 18.51 -3.92 -3.37
CA GLU A 93 18.11 -5.26 -2.93
C GLU A 93 17.51 -6.06 -4.09
N SER A 94 17.46 -7.39 -3.92
CA SER A 94 16.69 -8.26 -4.81
C SER A 94 15.24 -7.78 -4.88
N VAL A 95 14.66 -7.78 -6.08
CA VAL A 95 13.28 -7.31 -6.27
C VAL A 95 12.27 -8.27 -5.62
N TYR A 96 12.64 -9.55 -5.62
CA TYR A 96 11.96 -10.66 -4.99
C TYR A 96 12.99 -11.75 -4.67
N ASP A 97 12.65 -12.60 -3.71
CA ASP A 97 13.38 -13.79 -3.34
C ASP A 97 12.54 -15.04 -3.60
N LYS A 98 13.20 -16.09 -4.04
CA LYS A 98 12.58 -17.41 -4.23
C LYS A 98 12.62 -18.15 -2.91
N ILE A 99 11.45 -18.39 -2.32
CA ILE A 99 11.35 -19.13 -1.04
C ILE A 99 11.41 -20.63 -1.30
N VAL A 100 10.64 -21.09 -2.29
CA VAL A 100 10.65 -22.46 -2.80
C VAL A 100 10.21 -22.43 -4.27
N ASP A 101 10.38 -23.52 -5.01
CA ASP A 101 9.92 -23.63 -6.39
C ASP A 101 8.45 -23.21 -6.55
N GLY A 102 8.23 -22.20 -7.39
CA GLY A 102 6.91 -21.63 -7.65
C GLY A 102 6.36 -20.74 -6.54
N LEU A 103 7.16 -20.32 -5.55
CA LEU A 103 6.76 -19.37 -4.51
C LEU A 103 7.83 -18.30 -4.29
N TYR A 104 7.42 -17.06 -4.47
CA TYR A 104 8.28 -15.88 -4.41
C TYR A 104 7.73 -14.86 -3.42
N LEU A 105 8.62 -14.19 -2.71
CA LEU A 105 8.32 -13.09 -1.81
C LEU A 105 8.99 -11.82 -2.32
N GLY A 106 8.31 -10.69 -2.33
CA GLY A 106 8.94 -9.45 -2.76
C GLY A 106 8.21 -8.17 -2.40
N GLY A 107 8.64 -7.07 -3.01
CA GLY A 107 8.02 -5.75 -2.85
C GLY A 107 7.13 -5.39 -4.04
N TRP A 108 6.31 -4.35 -3.89
CA TRP A 108 5.34 -3.96 -4.91
C TRP A 108 5.93 -3.84 -6.34
N PRO A 109 5.44 -4.61 -7.33
CA PRO A 109 6.11 -4.78 -8.61
C PRO A 109 5.71 -3.69 -9.61
N PHE A 110 6.18 -2.45 -9.48
CA PHE A 110 5.74 -1.35 -10.38
C PHE A 110 6.20 -1.43 -11.85
N LEU A 111 7.03 -2.42 -12.21
CA LEU A 111 7.49 -2.70 -13.58
C LEU A 111 7.37 -4.19 -13.85
N LEU A 112 7.17 -4.60 -15.10
CA LEU A 112 7.02 -6.01 -15.46
C LEU A 112 8.25 -6.85 -15.05
N LYS A 113 9.46 -6.28 -15.18
CA LYS A 113 10.72 -6.90 -14.74
C LYS A 113 10.81 -7.17 -13.24
N HIS A 114 9.89 -6.60 -12.45
CA HIS A 114 9.81 -6.84 -11.01
C HIS A 114 8.99 -8.08 -10.65
N LEU A 115 8.30 -8.68 -11.61
CA LEU A 115 7.65 -9.96 -11.39
C LEU A 115 8.64 -11.12 -11.53
N PRO A 116 8.48 -12.17 -10.72
CA PRO A 116 9.08 -13.46 -10.97
C PRO A 116 8.75 -14.03 -12.37
N PRO A 117 9.58 -14.92 -12.92
CA PRO A 117 9.31 -15.58 -14.19
C PRO A 117 8.05 -16.46 -14.12
N GLY A 118 7.46 -16.75 -15.29
CA GLY A 118 6.35 -17.72 -15.40
C GLY A 118 4.96 -17.15 -15.17
N ASN A 119 4.76 -15.83 -15.32
CA ASN A 119 3.46 -15.15 -15.18
C ASN A 119 2.75 -15.47 -13.85
N PRO A 120 3.34 -15.05 -12.72
CA PRO A 120 2.89 -15.47 -11.40
C PRO A 120 1.50 -14.91 -11.05
N SER A 121 0.74 -15.69 -10.30
CA SER A 121 -0.42 -15.23 -9.54
C SER A 121 0.04 -14.40 -8.34
N VAL A 122 -0.60 -13.26 -8.09
CA VAL A 122 -0.11 -12.25 -7.14
C VAL A 122 -1.00 -12.16 -5.90
N ILE A 123 -0.39 -12.26 -4.73
CA ILE A 123 -1.00 -11.94 -3.43
C ILE A 123 -0.44 -10.60 -2.97
N ASP A 124 -1.31 -9.61 -2.83
CA ASP A 124 -0.96 -8.24 -2.45
C ASP A 124 -1.37 -7.95 -1.01
N CYS A 125 -0.38 -7.73 -0.14
CA CYS A 125 -0.57 -7.45 1.27
C CYS A 125 -0.56 -5.94 1.60
N THR A 126 -0.92 -5.07 0.66
CA THR A 126 -0.95 -3.62 0.84
C THR A 126 -2.37 -3.07 0.69
N CYS A 127 -2.71 -2.01 1.42
CA CYS A 127 -3.95 -1.25 1.17
C CYS A 127 -3.69 0.04 0.39
N GLU A 128 -2.44 0.50 0.31
CA GLU A 128 -2.03 1.79 -0.24
C GLU A 128 -1.57 1.71 -1.70
N LEU A 129 -1.05 0.56 -2.13
CA LEU A 129 -0.46 0.39 -3.46
C LEU A 129 -1.44 -0.29 -4.42
N PRO A 130 -1.59 0.15 -5.67
CA PRO A 130 -2.55 -0.44 -6.61
C PRO A 130 -1.99 -1.73 -7.26
N ARG A 131 -2.88 -2.60 -7.73
CA ARG A 131 -2.54 -3.64 -8.72
C ARG A 131 -1.99 -2.98 -9.97
N ILE A 132 -0.95 -3.56 -10.56
CA ILE A 132 -0.43 -3.12 -11.85
C ILE A 132 -1.18 -3.81 -13.00
N SER A 133 -1.37 -3.09 -14.11
CA SER A 133 -2.18 -3.53 -15.26
C SER A 133 -1.73 -4.85 -15.88
N PHE A 134 -0.44 -5.19 -15.82
CA PHE A 134 0.10 -6.42 -16.39
C PHE A 134 -0.14 -7.68 -15.55
N VAL A 135 -0.66 -7.55 -14.32
CA VAL A 135 -1.13 -8.69 -13.52
C VAL A 135 -2.62 -8.88 -13.80
N PRO A 136 -3.10 -9.98 -14.39
CA PRO A 136 -4.53 -10.20 -14.64
C PRO A 136 -5.37 -10.13 -13.36
N ALA A 137 -6.65 -9.74 -13.48
CA ALA A 137 -7.52 -9.56 -12.30
C ALA A 137 -7.88 -10.88 -11.61
N ASP A 138 -7.99 -11.96 -12.39
CA ASP A 138 -8.19 -13.35 -11.99
C ASP A 138 -6.93 -14.02 -11.42
N GLU A 139 -5.77 -13.36 -11.61
CA GLU A 139 -4.47 -13.74 -11.06
C GLU A 139 -4.04 -12.85 -9.90
N TYR A 140 -4.99 -12.18 -9.25
CA TYR A 140 -4.70 -11.22 -8.19
C TYR A 140 -5.61 -11.42 -6.98
N LEU A 141 -4.99 -11.51 -5.80
CA LEU A 141 -5.66 -11.58 -4.51
C LEU A 141 -5.20 -10.43 -3.62
N CYS A 142 -6.12 -9.52 -3.31
CA CYS A 142 -5.87 -8.41 -2.38
C CYS A 142 -6.14 -8.82 -0.93
N LEU A 143 -5.10 -8.74 -0.09
CA LEU A 143 -5.18 -8.75 1.37
C LEU A 143 -4.88 -7.35 1.90
N ALA A 144 -5.83 -6.42 1.73
CA ALA A 144 -5.65 -5.02 2.09
C ALA A 144 -5.24 -4.88 3.56
N THR A 145 -3.98 -4.50 3.78
CA THR A 145 -3.33 -4.42 5.09
C THR A 145 -2.44 -3.19 5.10
N TRP A 146 -2.44 -2.45 6.21
CA TRP A 146 -1.53 -1.33 6.39
C TRP A 146 -0.08 -1.80 6.50
N ASP A 147 0.87 -0.97 6.08
CA ASP A 147 2.26 -1.18 6.47
C ASP A 147 2.38 -1.30 8.00
N THR A 148 3.24 -2.19 8.48
CA THR A 148 3.39 -2.58 9.90
C THR A 148 2.20 -3.31 10.55
N ARG A 149 1.22 -3.77 9.74
CA ARG A 149 0.14 -4.67 10.18
C ARG A 149 0.24 -6.02 9.50
N ALA A 150 -0.40 -7.01 10.10
CA ALA A 150 -0.55 -8.35 9.52
C ALA A 150 -2.00 -8.56 9.05
N PRO A 151 -2.22 -9.32 7.96
CA PRO A 151 -3.54 -9.84 7.65
C PRO A 151 -4.07 -10.70 8.80
N THR A 152 -5.39 -10.81 8.92
CA THR A 152 -6.03 -11.69 9.91
C THR A 152 -5.68 -13.17 9.65
N PRO A 153 -5.72 -14.05 10.67
CA PRO A 153 -5.47 -15.49 10.47
C PRO A 153 -6.34 -16.11 9.37
N TYR A 154 -7.61 -15.71 9.29
CA TYR A 154 -8.52 -16.15 8.22
C TYR A 154 -8.06 -15.69 6.83
N GLN A 155 -7.59 -14.45 6.69
CA GLN A 155 -7.04 -13.95 5.41
C GLN A 155 -5.76 -14.69 5.02
N ILE A 156 -4.89 -15.00 5.99
CA ILE A 156 -3.69 -15.79 5.77
C ILE A 156 -4.06 -17.18 5.27
N GLU A 157 -5.00 -17.85 5.93
CA GLU A 157 -5.46 -19.19 5.52
C GLU A 157 -6.10 -19.16 4.12
N LYS A 158 -6.96 -18.17 3.84
CA LYS A 158 -7.55 -17.98 2.51
C LYS A 158 -6.48 -17.83 1.44
N ALA A 159 -5.45 -17.02 1.70
CA ALA A 159 -4.38 -16.76 0.75
C ALA A 159 -3.46 -17.98 0.57
N ALA A 160 -3.18 -18.73 1.64
CA ALA A 160 -2.44 -19.98 1.56
C ALA A 160 -3.18 -21.02 0.69
N ARG A 161 -4.49 -21.20 0.91
CA ARG A 161 -5.31 -22.10 0.09
C ARG A 161 -5.36 -21.67 -1.37
N TRP A 162 -5.55 -20.37 -1.62
CA TRP A 162 -5.55 -19.82 -2.98
C TRP A 162 -4.19 -20.02 -3.68
N ALA A 163 -3.09 -19.79 -2.97
CA ALA A 163 -1.74 -20.03 -3.48
C ALA A 163 -1.50 -21.51 -3.83
N CYS A 164 -1.94 -22.42 -2.96
CA CYS A 164 -1.87 -23.86 -3.24
C CYS A 164 -2.66 -24.23 -4.50
N GLY A 165 -3.86 -23.68 -4.67
CA GLY A 165 -4.67 -23.86 -5.88
C GLY A 165 -3.93 -23.42 -7.14
N LYS A 166 -3.43 -22.18 -7.18
CA LYS A 166 -2.66 -21.65 -8.32
C LYS A 166 -1.41 -22.48 -8.63
N ARG A 167 -0.68 -22.91 -7.59
CA ARG A 167 0.50 -23.77 -7.76
C ARG A 167 0.14 -25.17 -8.30
N SER A 168 -1.01 -25.72 -7.94
CA SER A 168 -1.49 -27.00 -8.49
C SER A 168 -1.84 -26.91 -9.98
N GLU A 169 -2.17 -25.71 -10.47
CA GLU A 169 -2.37 -25.40 -11.90
C GLU A 169 -1.04 -25.14 -12.64
N GLY A 170 0.11 -25.29 -11.97
CA GLY A 170 1.43 -24.99 -12.52
C GLY A 170 1.78 -23.50 -12.57
N LYS A 171 0.97 -22.62 -11.95
CA LYS A 171 1.26 -21.18 -11.88
C LYS A 171 2.12 -20.83 -10.67
N PRO A 172 3.23 -20.10 -10.84
CA PRO A 172 3.99 -19.56 -9.72
C PRO A 172 3.15 -18.57 -8.91
N VAL A 173 3.45 -18.42 -7.62
CA VAL A 173 2.80 -17.44 -6.75
C VAL A 173 3.81 -16.41 -6.28
N TYR A 174 3.44 -15.14 -6.39
CA TYR A 174 4.20 -14.01 -5.91
C TYR A 174 3.45 -13.30 -4.79
N VAL A 175 3.97 -13.37 -3.57
CA VAL A 175 3.46 -12.64 -2.41
C VAL A 175 4.25 -11.35 -2.29
N HIS A 176 3.57 -10.21 -2.18
CA HIS A 176 4.28 -8.95 -1.96
C HIS A 176 3.66 -8.06 -0.88
N CYS A 177 4.54 -7.28 -0.26
CA CYS A 177 4.18 -6.11 0.55
C CYS A 177 4.64 -4.84 -0.20
N ALA A 178 4.83 -3.73 0.51
CA ALA A 178 5.45 -2.54 -0.04
C ALA A 178 6.96 -2.74 -0.28
N PHE A 179 7.65 -3.42 0.64
CA PHE A 179 9.10 -3.62 0.67
C PHE A 179 9.48 -5.09 0.84
N VAL A 180 10.71 -5.41 0.42
CA VAL A 180 11.44 -6.62 0.87
C VAL A 180 12.33 -6.20 2.04
N TYR A 181 12.49 -7.06 3.03
CA TYR A 181 13.39 -6.89 4.16
C TYR A 181 14.46 -7.96 4.12
#